data_AF-A0A359BGF1-F1
#
_entry.id   AF-A0A359BGF1-F1
#
_cell.length_a   1.000
_cell.length_b   1.000
_cell.length_c   1.000
_cell.angle_alpha   90.00
_cell.angle_beta   90.00
_cell.angle_gamma   90.00
#
_symmetry.space_group_name_H-M   'P 1'
#
loop_
_entity.id
_entity.type
_entity.pdbx_description
1 polymer ?
#
loop_
_entity_poly.entity_id
_entity_poly.type
_entity_poly.pdbx_seq_one_letter_code
_entity_poly.pdbx_strand_id
1 'polypeptide(L)'
;MTKPRKRKKKKVRSTPSPATPSQDQISLLLTYFQAGSLPEAEALATSLTQQFPKHPFGWQVLGVVFMQTGRVKESLAPMQSAVKLSLQDAEAHYNLGCTLTELGRLGEAEASYRQAI
;
A
#
# COMPACT_ATOMS: atom_id res chain seq x y z
N MET A 1 -41.09 42.25 -21.27
CA MET A 1 -40.52 40.98 -21.78
C MET A 1 -39.31 40.55 -20.95
N THR A 2 -39.53 39.53 -20.10
CA THR A 2 -38.62 38.46 -19.67
C THR A 2 -37.13 38.73 -19.37
N LYS A 3 -36.78 38.80 -18.07
CA LYS A 3 -35.42 38.62 -17.55
C LYS A 3 -34.96 37.15 -17.73
N PRO A 4 -33.69 36.85 -18.06
CA PRO A 4 -33.23 35.47 -18.22
C PRO A 4 -32.99 34.80 -16.87
N ARG A 5 -33.61 33.61 -16.69
CA ARG A 5 -33.39 32.72 -15.54
C ARG A 5 -31.98 32.13 -15.61
N LYS A 6 -31.14 32.42 -14.61
CA LYS A 6 -29.87 31.70 -14.38
C LYS A 6 -30.18 30.24 -14.03
N ARG A 7 -29.89 29.31 -14.93
CA ARG A 7 -29.86 27.86 -14.65
C ARG A 7 -28.75 27.58 -13.62
N LYS A 8 -29.11 27.31 -12.37
CA LYS A 8 -28.20 26.73 -11.37
C LYS A 8 -27.81 25.33 -11.87
N LYS A 9 -26.57 25.16 -12.33
CA LYS A 9 -25.99 23.83 -12.56
C LYS A 9 -25.96 23.11 -11.21
N LYS A 10 -26.80 22.09 -11.03
CA LYS A 10 -26.71 21.16 -9.90
C LYS A 10 -25.34 20.49 -10.01
N LYS A 11 -24.43 20.84 -9.09
CA LYS A 11 -23.13 20.20 -8.93
C LYS A 11 -23.44 18.79 -8.42
N VAL A 12 -23.52 17.82 -9.34
CA VAL A 12 -23.55 16.41 -8.98
C VAL A 12 -22.28 16.17 -8.17
N ARG A 13 -22.44 15.86 -6.88
CA ARG A 13 -21.33 15.59 -5.97
C ARG A 13 -20.82 14.21 -6.36
N SER A 14 -20.02 14.14 -7.42
CA SER A 14 -19.24 12.96 -7.76
C SER A 14 -18.34 12.69 -6.57
N THR A 15 -18.59 11.59 -5.86
CA THR A 15 -17.63 11.05 -4.90
C THR A 15 -16.30 10.94 -5.65
N PRO A 16 -15.20 11.55 -5.16
CA PRO A 16 -13.92 11.37 -5.81
C PRO A 16 -13.62 9.88 -5.81
N SER A 17 -13.37 9.32 -7.00
CA SER A 17 -12.81 7.98 -7.13
C SER A 17 -11.57 7.92 -6.23
N PRO A 18 -11.35 6.83 -5.46
CA PRO A 18 -10.15 6.73 -4.64
C PRO A 18 -8.93 7.01 -5.52
N ALA A 19 -8.10 7.96 -5.10
CA ALA A 19 -6.89 8.30 -5.84
C ALA A 19 -6.02 7.05 -5.92
N THR A 20 -5.60 6.71 -7.14
CA THR A 20 -4.68 5.59 -7.41
C THR A 20 -3.37 6.14 -7.97
N PRO A 21 -2.23 5.51 -7.68
CA PRO A 21 -0.98 5.84 -8.35
C PRO A 21 -1.11 5.74 -9.87
N SER A 22 -0.34 6.54 -10.60
CA SER A 22 -0.24 6.38 -12.05
C SER A 22 0.49 5.09 -12.42
N GLN A 23 0.25 4.58 -13.62
CA GLN A 23 0.96 3.39 -14.12
C GLN A 23 2.49 3.59 -14.11
N ASP A 24 2.96 4.80 -14.40
CA ASP A 24 4.38 5.15 -14.38
C ASP A 24 4.96 5.06 -12.97
N GLN A 25 4.21 5.53 -11.95
CA GLN A 25 4.63 5.41 -10.55
C GLN A 25 4.73 3.96 -10.10
N ILE A 26 3.77 3.11 -10.51
CA ILE A 26 3.80 1.67 -10.24
C ILE A 26 5.00 1.02 -10.90
N SER A 27 5.22 1.32 -12.19
CA SER A 27 6.28 0.71 -13.00
C SER A 27 7.67 1.14 -12.51
N LEU A 28 7.83 2.41 -12.14
CA LEU A 28 9.07 2.94 -11.58
C LEU A 28 9.40 2.30 -10.23
N LEU A 29 8.41 2.17 -9.34
CA LEU A 29 8.62 1.51 -8.04
C LEU A 29 9.02 0.04 -8.21
N LEU A 30 8.36 -0.67 -9.12
CA LEU A 30 8.72 -2.06 -9.44
C LEU A 30 10.14 -2.14 -9.99
N THR A 31 10.55 -1.19 -10.84
CA THR A 31 11.90 -1.13 -11.41
C THR A 31 12.96 -0.96 -10.33
N TYR A 32 12.79 0.02 -9.41
CA TYR A 32 13.73 0.19 -8.30
C TYR A 32 13.78 -1.04 -7.39
N PHE A 33 12.63 -1.64 -7.10
CA PHE A 33 12.56 -2.83 -6.26
C PHE A 33 13.26 -4.04 -6.89
N GLN A 34 13.01 -4.31 -8.18
CA GLN A 34 13.64 -5.41 -8.91
C GLN A 34 15.14 -5.20 -9.13
N ALA A 35 15.58 -3.95 -9.29
CA ALA A 35 17.00 -3.61 -9.42
C ALA A 35 17.77 -3.68 -8.09
N GLY A 36 17.07 -3.90 -6.95
CA GLY A 36 17.70 -3.85 -5.63
C GLY A 36 18.09 -2.43 -5.19
N SER A 37 17.60 -1.40 -5.88
CA SER A 37 17.74 0.02 -5.50
C SER A 37 16.81 0.33 -4.32
N LEU A 38 17.13 -0.27 -3.16
CA LEU A 38 16.27 -0.23 -1.97
C LEU A 38 16.03 1.19 -1.42
N PRO A 39 17.01 2.11 -1.41
CA PRO A 39 16.77 3.49 -0.97
C PRO A 39 15.76 4.24 -1.85
N GLU A 40 15.86 4.09 -3.18
CA GLU A 40 14.94 4.71 -4.14
C GLU A 40 13.55 4.07 -4.05
N ALA A 41 13.49 2.75 -3.92
CA ALA A 41 12.25 2.01 -3.72
C ALA A 41 11.55 2.45 -2.41
N GLU A 42 12.29 2.58 -1.30
CA GLU A 42 11.76 3.06 -0.03
C GLU A 42 11.20 4.49 -0.15
N ALA A 43 11.96 5.40 -0.74
CA ALA A 43 11.56 6.80 -0.88
C ALA A 43 10.27 6.92 -1.71
N LEU A 44 10.19 6.21 -2.84
CA LEU A 44 9.01 6.22 -3.69
C LEU A 44 7.83 5.51 -3.03
N ALA A 45 8.04 4.33 -2.41
CA ALA A 45 6.99 3.62 -1.70
C ALA A 45 6.41 4.47 -0.56
N THR A 46 7.24 5.14 0.23
CA THR A 46 6.83 6.08 1.29
C THR A 46 5.99 7.23 0.73
N SER A 47 6.41 7.79 -0.41
CA SER A 47 5.62 8.83 -1.08
C SER A 47 4.25 8.31 -1.55
N LEU A 48 4.19 7.08 -2.07
CA LEU A 48 2.94 6.47 -2.50
C LEU A 48 2.00 6.14 -1.33
N THR A 49 2.51 5.71 -0.17
CA THR A 49 1.66 5.45 1.00
C THR A 49 1.05 6.74 1.56
N GLN A 50 1.75 7.87 1.44
CA GLN A 50 1.23 9.18 1.85
C GLN A 50 0.20 9.74 0.86
N GLN A 51 0.46 9.64 -0.44
CA GLN A 51 -0.44 10.16 -1.48
C GLN A 51 -1.67 9.27 -1.71
N PHE A 52 -1.49 7.96 -1.57
CA PHE A 52 -2.49 6.94 -1.87
C PHE A 52 -2.64 5.95 -0.71
N PRO A 53 -3.02 6.40 0.51
CA PRO A 53 -3.03 5.56 1.71
C PRO A 53 -4.00 4.39 1.64
N LYS A 54 -4.97 4.42 0.71
CA LYS A 54 -5.93 3.35 0.46
C LYS A 54 -5.52 2.38 -0.65
N HIS A 55 -4.34 2.57 -1.25
CA HIS A 55 -3.80 1.69 -2.27
C HIS A 55 -2.74 0.75 -1.65
N PRO A 56 -2.86 -0.59 -1.81
CA PRO A 56 -2.03 -1.55 -1.07
C PRO A 56 -0.56 -1.55 -1.51
N PHE A 57 -0.29 -1.30 -2.80
CA PHE A 57 1.02 -1.52 -3.41
C PHE A 57 2.19 -0.80 -2.71
N GLY A 58 2.03 0.48 -2.35
CA GLY A 58 3.10 1.22 -1.65
C GLY A 58 3.42 0.61 -0.27
N TRP A 59 2.39 0.16 0.45
CA TRP A 59 2.56 -0.48 1.75
C TRP A 59 3.26 -1.85 1.64
N GLN A 60 2.91 -2.63 0.62
CA GLN A 60 3.54 -3.92 0.33
C GLN A 60 5.04 -3.74 0.09
N VAL A 61 5.42 -2.89 -0.87
CA VAL A 61 6.82 -2.68 -1.21
C VAL A 61 7.60 -2.09 -0.03
N LEU A 62 7.05 -1.11 0.68
CA LEU A 62 7.72 -0.51 1.84
C LEU A 62 8.02 -1.55 2.94
N GLY A 63 7.06 -2.42 3.26
CA GLY A 63 7.27 -3.46 4.25
C GLY A 63 8.34 -4.48 3.81
N VAL A 64 8.37 -4.86 2.53
CA VAL A 64 9.39 -5.79 2.03
C VAL A 64 10.77 -5.14 2.02
N VAL A 65 10.88 -3.86 1.65
CA VAL A 65 12.13 -3.11 1.70
C VAL A 65 12.66 -3.01 3.14
N PHE A 66 11.80 -2.77 4.12
CA PHE A 66 12.21 -2.79 5.53
C PHE A 66 12.70 -4.17 5.98
N MET A 67 12.06 -5.26 5.55
CA MET A 67 12.55 -6.62 5.82
C MET A 67 13.94 -6.87 5.19
N GLN A 68 14.11 -6.52 3.91
CA GLN A 68 15.36 -6.72 3.17
C GLN A 68 16.52 -5.87 3.72
N THR A 69 16.22 -4.73 4.33
CA THR A 69 17.22 -3.85 4.98
C THR A 69 17.44 -4.16 6.46
N GLY A 70 16.85 -5.24 6.99
CA GLY A 70 16.98 -5.64 8.40
C GLY A 70 16.19 -4.77 9.38
N ARG A 71 15.40 -3.82 8.91
CA ARG A 71 14.52 -2.95 9.70
C ARG A 71 13.19 -3.64 10.01
N VAL A 72 13.27 -4.85 10.55
CA VAL A 72 12.11 -5.75 10.78
C VAL A 72 11.05 -5.10 11.67
N LYS A 73 11.43 -4.30 12.67
CA LYS A 73 10.44 -3.60 13.52
C LYS A 73 9.61 -2.58 12.72
N GLU A 74 10.20 -1.94 11.73
CA GLU A 74 9.56 -0.93 10.89
C GLU A 74 8.66 -1.56 9.82
N SER A 75 8.93 -2.80 9.39
CA SER A 75 8.10 -3.50 8.38
C SER A 75 6.70 -3.87 8.89
N LEU A 76 6.51 -3.98 10.21
CA LEU A 76 5.24 -4.40 10.80
C LEU A 76 4.07 -3.49 10.40
N ALA A 77 4.23 -2.18 10.52
CA ALA A 77 3.13 -1.25 10.25
C ALA A 77 2.73 -1.24 8.76
N PRO A 78 3.68 -1.15 7.78
CA PRO A 78 3.35 -1.30 6.37
C PRO A 78 2.71 -2.65 6.03
N MET A 79 3.20 -3.77 6.58
CA MET A 79 2.63 -5.09 6.33
C MET A 79 1.19 -5.23 6.85
N GLN A 80 0.92 -4.69 8.04
CA GLN A 80 -0.44 -4.65 8.57
C GLN A 80 -1.37 -3.77 7.70
N SER A 81 -0.88 -2.65 7.18
CA SER A 81 -1.64 -1.80 6.25
C SER A 81 -1.93 -2.52 4.94
N ALA A 82 -0.95 -3.23 4.37
CA ALA A 82 -1.11 -4.02 3.15
C ALA A 82 -2.22 -5.08 3.32
N VAL A 83 -2.17 -5.88 4.39
CA VAL A 83 -3.19 -6.89 4.69
C VAL A 83 -4.58 -6.27 4.89
N LYS A 84 -4.67 -5.13 5.59
CA LYS A 84 -5.96 -4.43 5.79
C LYS A 84 -6.59 -3.94 4.49
N LEU A 85 -5.77 -3.55 3.51
CA LEU A 85 -6.23 -3.04 2.22
C LEU A 85 -6.53 -4.17 1.22
N SER A 86 -5.84 -5.30 1.35
CA SER A 86 -6.01 -6.49 0.52
C SER A 86 -6.22 -7.74 1.38
N LEU A 87 -7.44 -7.87 1.94
CA LEU A 87 -7.76 -8.91 2.93
C LEU A 87 -7.55 -10.36 2.44
N GLN A 88 -7.61 -10.59 1.13
CA GLN A 88 -7.47 -11.92 0.50
C GLN A 88 -6.14 -12.09 -0.23
N ASP A 89 -5.22 -11.14 -0.10
CA ASP A 89 -3.91 -11.21 -0.74
C ASP A 89 -2.99 -12.13 0.08
N ALA A 90 -2.83 -13.35 -0.45
CA ALA A 90 -2.00 -14.38 0.16
C ALA A 90 -0.54 -13.93 0.33
N GLU A 91 0.01 -13.17 -0.62
CA GLU A 91 1.38 -12.65 -0.53
C GLU A 91 1.51 -11.61 0.59
N ALA A 92 0.52 -10.72 0.74
CA ALA A 92 0.50 -9.76 1.85
C ALA A 92 0.45 -10.45 3.22
N HIS A 93 -0.37 -11.50 3.36
CA HIS A 93 -0.44 -12.30 4.59
C HIS A 93 0.83 -13.09 4.86
N TYR A 94 1.44 -13.68 3.82
CA TYR A 94 2.73 -14.35 3.92
C TYR A 94 3.84 -13.39 4.41
N ASN A 95 3.93 -12.20 3.81
CA ASN A 95 4.95 -11.22 4.18
C ASN A 95 4.75 -10.65 5.60
N LEU A 96 3.49 -10.48 6.04
CA LEU A 96 3.19 -10.16 7.43
C LEU A 96 3.61 -11.30 8.37
N GLY A 97 3.33 -12.55 8.01
CA GLY A 97 3.77 -13.73 8.75
C GLY A 97 5.29 -13.79 8.91
N CYS A 98 6.05 -13.52 7.84
CA CYS A 98 7.52 -13.44 7.88
C CYS A 98 7.99 -12.34 8.83
N THR A 99 7.41 -11.14 8.73
CA THR A 99 7.70 -10.04 9.64
C THR A 99 7.45 -10.42 11.11
N LEU A 100 6.31 -11.05 11.39
CA LEU A 100 5.93 -11.45 12.75
C LEU A 100 6.85 -12.56 13.29
N THR A 101 7.30 -13.47 12.44
CA THR A 101 8.27 -14.52 12.79
C THR A 101 9.59 -13.93 13.22
N GLU A 102 10.16 -13.02 12.42
CA GLU A 102 11.42 -12.32 12.75
C GLU A 102 11.30 -11.46 14.03
N LEU A 103 10.09 -11.00 14.38
CA LEU A 103 9.81 -10.30 15.63
C LEU A 103 9.53 -11.24 16.83
N GLY A 104 9.52 -12.56 16.63
CA GLY A 104 9.21 -13.54 17.66
C GLY A 104 7.72 -13.64 18.04
N ARG A 105 6.82 -13.02 17.25
CA ARG A 105 5.37 -13.00 17.47
C ARG A 105 4.68 -14.19 16.82
N LEU A 106 5.11 -15.40 17.20
CA LEU A 106 4.82 -16.64 16.48
C LEU A 106 3.32 -16.97 16.34
N GLY A 107 2.50 -16.69 17.36
CA GLY A 107 1.06 -16.94 17.28
C GLY A 107 0.34 -16.08 16.23
N GLU A 108 0.75 -14.82 16.09
CA GLU A 108 0.21 -13.93 15.06
C GLU A 108 0.77 -14.27 13.66
N ALA A 109 2.02 -14.73 13.60
CA ALA A 109 2.63 -15.22 12.37
C ALA A 109 1.86 -16.43 11.83
N GLU A 110 1.56 -17.42 12.68
CA GLU A 110 0.76 -18.60 12.31
C GLU A 110 -0.62 -18.19 11.76
N ALA A 111 -1.31 -17.27 12.45
CA ALA A 111 -2.60 -16.77 11.98
C ALA A 111 -2.50 -16.12 10.59
N SER A 112 -1.44 -15.34 10.35
CA SER A 112 -1.19 -14.70 9.05
C SER A 112 -0.88 -15.75 7.97
N TYR A 113 -0.01 -16.72 8.25
CA TYR A 113 0.30 -17.80 7.30
C TYR A 113 -0.92 -18.65 6.95
N ARG A 114 -1.83 -18.88 7.90
CA ARG A 114 -3.10 -19.59 7.63
C ARG A 114 -4.04 -18.82 6.69
N GLN A 115 -3.93 -17.50 6.61
CA GLN A 115 -4.67 -16.70 5.63
C GLN A 115 -3.99 -16.66 4.25
N ALA A 116 -2.73 -17.10 4.15
CA ALA A 116 -1.97 -17.11 2.92
C ALA A 116 -2.17 -18.40 2.07
N ILE A 117 -2.99 -19.34 2.54
CA ILE A 117 -3.24 -20.66 1.90
C ILE A 117 -4.69 -20.85 1.48
#